data_AF-A0A078MIB8-F1
#
_entry.id   AF-A0A078MIB8-F1
#
_cell.length_a   1.000
_cell.length_b   1.000
_cell.length_c   1.000
_cell.angle_alpha   90.00
_cell.angle_beta   90.00
_cell.angle_gamma   90.00
#
_symmetry.space_group_name_H-M   'P 1'
#
loop_
_entity.id
_entity.type
_entity.pdbx_description
1 polymer ?
#
loop_
_entity_poly.entity_id
_entity_poly.type
_entity_poly.pdbx_seq_one_letter_code
_entity_poly.pdbx_strand_id
1 'polypeptide(L)'
;MSVSAKAFTAWRQLAAPGESTADLCRLAGIKRSTLAQQLVRGKVSESTVVRVARACDLEPVQALSYFEEYSGLAAGVRPPLDAELISQVNYVSILKVLVARSEGEDRMPELSAYPHPYSVRAWFDAVDPGDLRQRLAAATGVAPQNLSAQLQAGRLSPELAVAAGRLAGVSLASGLVVTGVLTPDEAGWPLQGREQALFRLSASELVLLARDRLEVLGKALRKMEHDENRKQTLLENLG
;
A
#
# COMPACT_ATOMS: atom_id res chain seq x y z
N MET A 1 -12.50 -4.87 -3.57
CA MET A 1 -12.23 -6.13 -4.29
C MET A 1 -11.90 -7.18 -3.24
N SER A 2 -11.82 -8.44 -3.63
CA SER A 2 -12.00 -9.58 -2.75
C SER A 2 -11.80 -10.87 -3.54
N VAL A 3 -11.34 -11.91 -2.89
CA VAL A 3 -11.35 -13.27 -3.44
C VAL A 3 -12.75 -13.89 -3.34
N SER A 4 -13.05 -14.82 -4.23
CA SER A 4 -14.29 -15.61 -4.16
C SER A 4 -14.41 -16.35 -2.82
N ALA A 5 -15.59 -16.26 -2.18
CA ALA A 5 -15.85 -17.00 -0.94
C ALA A 5 -15.70 -18.52 -1.12
N LYS A 6 -16.06 -19.05 -2.31
CA LYS A 6 -15.88 -20.47 -2.63
C LYS A 6 -14.41 -20.85 -2.65
N ALA A 7 -13.57 -20.06 -3.33
CA ALA A 7 -12.14 -20.27 -3.37
C ALA A 7 -11.52 -20.17 -1.97
N PHE A 8 -11.98 -19.20 -1.16
CA PHE A 8 -11.52 -19.02 0.21
C PHE A 8 -11.89 -20.22 1.10
N THR A 9 -13.09 -20.76 0.99
CA THR A 9 -13.49 -21.97 1.73
C THR A 9 -12.63 -23.17 1.35
N ALA A 10 -12.36 -23.36 0.06
CA ALA A 10 -11.49 -24.45 -0.41
C ALA A 10 -10.05 -24.29 0.10
N TRP A 11 -9.47 -23.09 -0.04
CA TRP A 11 -8.14 -22.77 0.49
C TRP A 11 -8.07 -23.02 2.01
N ARG A 12 -9.07 -22.54 2.76
CA ARG A 12 -9.13 -22.71 4.21
C ARG A 12 -9.09 -24.19 4.62
N GLN A 13 -9.80 -25.07 3.92
CA GLN A 13 -9.80 -26.50 4.24
C GLN A 13 -8.41 -27.14 4.11
N LEU A 14 -7.57 -26.60 3.22
CA LEU A 14 -6.17 -27.02 3.08
C LEU A 14 -5.27 -26.35 4.13
N ALA A 15 -5.48 -25.05 4.36
CA ALA A 15 -4.66 -24.23 5.26
C ALA A 15 -4.85 -24.57 6.75
N ALA A 16 -6.06 -24.97 7.15
CA ALA A 16 -6.41 -25.23 8.55
C ALA A 16 -7.47 -26.35 8.65
N PRO A 17 -7.12 -27.61 8.30
CA PRO A 17 -8.07 -28.72 8.19
C PRO A 17 -8.77 -29.08 9.51
N GLY A 18 -8.14 -28.80 10.65
CA GLY A 18 -8.69 -29.10 11.98
C GLY A 18 -9.46 -27.95 12.65
N GLU A 19 -9.40 -26.73 12.09
CA GLU A 19 -9.91 -25.54 12.75
C GLU A 19 -11.36 -25.24 12.34
N SER A 20 -12.24 -25.05 13.33
CA SER A 20 -13.60 -24.59 13.05
C SER A 20 -13.59 -23.12 12.58
N THR A 21 -14.66 -22.68 11.94
CA THR A 21 -14.78 -21.26 11.50
C THR A 21 -14.69 -20.32 12.71
N ALA A 22 -15.21 -20.79 13.85
CA ALA A 22 -15.24 -20.06 15.10
C ALA A 22 -13.85 -19.92 15.73
N ASP A 23 -13.01 -20.95 15.62
CA ASP A 23 -11.63 -20.96 16.10
C ASP A 23 -10.75 -20.05 15.24
N LEU A 24 -10.86 -20.20 13.93
CA LEU A 24 -10.10 -19.42 12.98
C LEU A 24 -10.40 -17.91 13.07
N CYS A 25 -11.67 -17.53 13.29
CA CYS A 25 -12.04 -16.14 13.58
C CYS A 25 -11.36 -15.62 14.85
N ARG A 26 -11.27 -16.44 15.90
CA ARG A 26 -10.63 -16.08 17.16
C ARG A 26 -9.13 -15.88 16.98
N LEU A 27 -8.46 -16.85 16.35
CA LEU A 27 -7.02 -16.82 16.08
C LEU A 27 -6.64 -15.64 15.18
N ALA A 28 -7.41 -15.38 14.11
CA ALA A 28 -7.18 -14.27 13.20
C ALA A 28 -7.63 -12.91 13.77
N GLY A 29 -8.30 -12.88 14.93
CA GLY A 29 -8.89 -11.68 15.54
C GLY A 29 -10.04 -11.07 14.71
N ILE A 30 -10.69 -11.85 13.85
CA ILE A 30 -11.77 -11.41 12.97
C ILE A 30 -13.10 -11.65 13.69
N LYS A 31 -13.99 -10.65 13.70
CA LYS A 31 -15.35 -10.85 14.22
C LYS A 31 -16.06 -11.91 13.36
N ARG A 32 -16.67 -12.91 14.00
CA ARG A 32 -17.40 -13.98 13.30
C ARG A 32 -18.46 -13.44 12.34
N SER A 33 -19.18 -12.38 12.75
CA SER A 33 -20.17 -11.71 11.91
C SER A 33 -19.58 -11.11 10.65
N THR A 34 -18.36 -10.56 10.71
CA THR A 34 -17.66 -10.01 9.55
C THR A 34 -17.33 -11.11 8.54
N LEU A 35 -16.74 -12.23 8.99
CA LEU A 35 -16.43 -13.33 8.09
C LEU A 35 -17.71 -13.96 7.50
N ALA A 36 -18.74 -14.19 8.33
CA ALA A 36 -20.01 -14.72 7.87
C ALA A 36 -20.65 -13.82 6.80
N GLN A 37 -20.66 -12.50 7.00
CA GLN A 37 -21.18 -11.54 6.02
C GLN A 37 -20.38 -11.55 4.72
N GLN A 38 -19.06 -11.67 4.78
CA GLN A 38 -18.20 -11.80 3.60
C GLN A 38 -18.54 -13.08 2.80
N LEU A 39 -18.68 -14.22 3.49
CA LEU A 39 -19.05 -15.49 2.87
C LEU A 39 -20.43 -15.43 2.22
N VAL A 40 -21.43 -14.87 2.90
CA VAL A 40 -22.79 -14.70 2.36
C VAL A 40 -22.81 -13.79 1.13
N ARG A 41 -21.98 -12.75 1.11
CA ARG A 41 -21.81 -11.86 -0.06
C ARG A 41 -21.00 -12.49 -1.19
N GLY A 42 -20.51 -13.71 -1.02
CA GLY A 42 -19.69 -14.43 -1.99
C GLY A 42 -18.27 -13.89 -2.15
N LYS A 43 -17.84 -12.99 -1.27
CA LYS A 43 -16.62 -12.19 -1.43
C LYS A 43 -15.89 -11.98 -0.10
N VAL A 44 -14.64 -12.41 -0.03
CA VAL A 44 -13.77 -12.32 1.15
C VAL A 44 -12.64 -11.34 0.89
N SER A 45 -12.39 -10.39 1.79
CA SER A 45 -11.34 -9.40 1.59
C SER A 45 -9.95 -10.03 1.68
N GLU A 46 -8.99 -9.49 0.93
CA GLU A 46 -7.60 -9.92 0.93
C GLU A 46 -6.99 -9.78 2.34
N SER A 47 -7.37 -8.72 3.07
CA SER A 47 -6.99 -8.53 4.46
C SER A 47 -7.49 -9.66 5.38
N THR A 48 -8.65 -10.26 5.08
CA THR A 48 -9.12 -11.44 5.80
C THR A 48 -8.21 -12.62 5.49
N VAL A 49 -7.93 -12.90 4.22
CA VAL A 49 -7.03 -13.99 3.79
C VAL A 49 -5.68 -13.88 4.50
N VAL A 50 -5.06 -12.70 4.47
CA VAL A 50 -3.76 -12.45 5.10
C VAL A 50 -3.81 -12.65 6.62
N ARG A 51 -4.85 -12.17 7.30
CA ARG A 51 -5.00 -12.38 8.75
C ARG A 51 -5.19 -13.84 9.11
N VAL A 52 -5.92 -14.59 8.29
CA VAL A 52 -6.07 -16.04 8.46
C VAL A 52 -4.73 -16.74 8.23
N ALA A 53 -4.00 -16.38 7.18
CA ALA A 53 -2.68 -16.95 6.90
C ALA A 53 -1.73 -16.75 8.07
N ARG A 54 -1.59 -15.52 8.58
CA ARG A 54 -0.80 -15.19 9.77
C ARG A 54 -1.21 -16.01 11.01
N ALA A 55 -2.51 -16.18 11.22
CA ALA A 55 -3.04 -16.92 12.37
C ALA A 55 -2.78 -18.43 12.31
N CYS A 56 -2.54 -18.94 11.10
CA CYS A 56 -2.19 -20.34 10.84
C CYS A 56 -0.69 -20.54 10.60
N ASP A 57 0.14 -19.52 10.87
CA ASP A 57 1.59 -19.53 10.62
C ASP A 57 1.95 -19.83 9.15
N LEU A 58 1.13 -19.32 8.24
CA LEU A 58 1.33 -19.45 6.79
C LEU A 58 1.82 -18.13 6.20
N GLU A 59 2.75 -18.26 5.26
CA GLU A 59 3.27 -17.14 4.45
C GLU A 59 2.15 -16.41 3.69
N PRO A 60 1.86 -15.14 4.02
CA PRO A 60 0.72 -14.42 3.44
C PRO A 60 0.76 -14.26 1.92
N VAL A 61 1.95 -14.09 1.35
CA VAL A 61 2.16 -14.02 -0.10
C VAL A 61 1.77 -15.35 -0.76
N GLN A 62 2.17 -16.47 -0.18
CA GLN A 62 1.86 -17.79 -0.70
C GLN A 62 0.35 -18.07 -0.59
N ALA A 63 -0.25 -17.69 0.54
CA ALA A 63 -1.69 -17.80 0.74
C ALA A 63 -2.48 -17.00 -0.31
N LEU A 64 -2.10 -15.75 -0.57
CA LEU A 64 -2.74 -14.95 -1.62
C LEU A 64 -2.53 -15.54 -3.01
N SER A 65 -1.36 -16.12 -3.28
CA SER A 65 -1.03 -16.72 -4.59
C SER A 65 -1.88 -17.94 -4.97
N TYR A 66 -2.60 -18.52 -4.01
CA TYR A 66 -3.56 -19.59 -4.26
C TYR A 66 -4.75 -19.13 -5.12
N PHE A 67 -5.09 -17.85 -5.05
CA PHE A 67 -6.26 -17.27 -5.72
C PHE A 67 -5.89 -16.82 -7.13
N GLU A 68 -6.78 -17.07 -8.10
CA GLU A 68 -6.54 -16.82 -9.52
C GLU A 68 -6.18 -15.36 -9.80
N GLU A 69 -6.85 -14.43 -9.12
CA GLU A 69 -6.64 -12.98 -9.22
C GLU A 69 -5.21 -12.56 -8.82
N TYR A 70 -4.55 -13.37 -7.99
CA TYR A 70 -3.19 -13.18 -7.48
C TYR A 70 -2.22 -14.24 -8.01
N SER A 71 -2.59 -14.93 -9.09
CA SER A 71 -1.72 -15.91 -9.72
C SER A 71 -0.34 -15.30 -10.06
N GLY A 72 0.70 -16.05 -9.72
CA GLY A 72 2.09 -15.63 -9.90
C GLY A 72 2.58 -14.57 -8.90
N LEU A 73 1.79 -14.17 -7.90
CA LEU A 73 2.21 -13.19 -6.89
C LEU A 73 3.50 -13.64 -6.18
N ALA A 74 3.56 -14.87 -5.67
CA ALA A 74 4.76 -15.43 -5.02
C ALA A 74 5.98 -15.45 -5.94
N ALA A 75 5.81 -15.86 -7.19
CA ALA A 75 6.90 -15.86 -8.19
C ALA A 75 7.32 -14.44 -8.61
N GLY A 76 6.44 -13.45 -8.40
CA GLY A 76 6.67 -12.04 -8.72
C GLY A 76 7.19 -11.22 -7.54
N VAL A 77 7.46 -11.83 -6.38
CA VAL A 77 8.15 -11.15 -5.27
C VAL A 77 9.60 -10.91 -5.65
N ARG A 78 10.02 -9.65 -5.54
CA ARG A 78 11.37 -9.19 -5.81
C ARG A 78 11.75 -8.11 -4.80
N PRO A 79 13.06 -7.88 -4.55
CA PRO A 79 13.49 -6.70 -3.81
C PRO A 79 12.93 -5.42 -4.44
N PRO A 80 12.47 -4.44 -3.63
CA PRO A 80 11.97 -3.18 -4.14
C PRO A 80 13.09 -2.33 -4.74
N LEU A 81 12.74 -1.45 -5.68
CA LEU A 81 13.64 -0.41 -6.17
C LEU A 81 13.88 0.66 -5.11
N ASP A 82 15.00 1.38 -5.21
CA ASP A 82 15.28 2.55 -4.34
C ASP A 82 14.18 3.60 -4.42
N ALA A 83 13.61 3.82 -5.61
CA ALA A 83 12.48 4.73 -5.81
C ALA A 83 11.24 4.30 -5.00
N GLU A 84 10.96 2.99 -4.93
CA GLU A 84 9.86 2.45 -4.12
C GLU A 84 10.11 2.70 -2.63
N LEU A 85 11.33 2.44 -2.15
CA LEU A 85 11.72 2.65 -0.76
C LEU A 85 11.64 4.13 -0.36
N ILE A 86 12.21 5.02 -1.17
CA ILE A 86 12.20 6.48 -0.97
C ILE A 86 10.77 7.04 -1.01
N SER A 87 9.89 6.46 -1.83
CA SER A 87 8.47 6.87 -1.88
C SER A 87 7.74 6.69 -0.54
N GLN A 88 8.23 5.79 0.33
CA GLN A 88 7.66 5.48 1.64
C GLN A 88 8.34 6.23 2.80
N VAL A 89 9.07 7.31 2.48
CA VAL A 89 9.65 8.23 3.45
C VAL A 89 8.84 9.53 3.41
N ASN A 90 8.27 9.90 4.56
CA ASN A 90 7.50 11.13 4.65
C ASN A 90 8.42 12.38 4.63
N TYR A 91 7.82 13.54 4.34
CA TYR A 91 8.57 14.81 4.24
C TYR A 91 9.27 15.18 5.55
N VAL A 92 8.69 14.87 6.72
CA VAL A 92 9.27 15.19 8.02
C VAL A 92 10.58 14.43 8.23
N SER A 93 10.61 13.13 7.93
CA SER A 93 11.81 12.30 8.00
C SER A 93 12.85 12.77 6.99
N ILE A 94 12.45 13.14 5.77
CA ILE A 94 13.37 13.69 4.77
C ILE A 94 14.04 14.98 5.28
N LEU A 95 13.27 15.89 5.88
CA LEU A 95 13.82 17.13 6.46
C LEU A 95 14.75 16.86 7.64
N LYS A 96 14.42 15.90 8.51
CA LYS A 96 15.31 15.48 9.61
C LYS A 96 16.65 14.96 9.08
N VAL A 97 16.61 14.12 8.04
CA VAL A 97 17.83 13.58 7.40
C VAL A 97 18.65 14.69 6.75
N LEU A 98 17.99 15.66 6.11
CA LEU A 98 18.66 16.81 5.51
C LEU A 98 19.41 17.64 6.56
N VAL A 99 18.76 17.95 7.68
CA VAL A 99 19.35 18.72 8.79
C VAL A 99 20.52 17.95 9.40
N ALA A 100 20.32 16.69 9.78
CA ALA A 100 21.36 15.84 10.37
C ALA A 100 22.61 15.78 9.48
N ARG A 101 22.45 15.59 8.16
CA ARG A 101 23.57 15.58 7.21
C ARG A 101 24.28 16.94 7.11
N SER A 102 23.54 18.05 7.16
CA SER A 102 24.13 19.39 7.11
C SER A 102 24.95 19.72 8.35
N GLU A 103 24.61 19.10 9.48
CA GLU A 103 25.32 19.23 10.75
C GLU A 103 26.48 18.23 10.89
N GLY A 104 26.68 17.35 9.89
CA GLY A 104 27.73 16.32 9.90
C GLY A 104 27.43 15.16 10.84
N GLU A 105 26.15 14.91 11.17
CA GLU A 105 25.76 13.75 11.98
C GLU A 105 25.84 12.46 11.16
N ASP A 106 26.58 11.47 11.68
CA ASP A 106 26.70 10.15 11.05
C ASP A 106 25.47 9.24 11.29
N ARG A 107 24.62 9.59 12.28
CA ARG A 107 23.48 8.75 12.67
C ARG A 107 22.24 9.08 11.86
N MET A 108 21.68 8.08 11.19
CA MET A 108 20.38 8.20 10.51
C MET A 108 19.26 8.51 11.54
N PRO A 109 18.50 9.60 11.36
CA PRO A 109 17.30 9.86 12.14
C PRO A 109 16.27 8.75 12.00
N GLU A 110 15.48 8.52 13.04
CA GLU A 110 14.37 7.56 12.97
C GLU A 110 13.34 7.97 11.92
N LEU A 111 13.06 7.05 11.00
CA LEU A 111 12.07 7.25 9.96
C LEU A 111 10.67 6.94 10.49
N SER A 112 9.68 7.72 10.08
CA SER A 112 8.29 7.45 10.47
C SER A 112 7.83 6.06 10.05
N ALA A 113 6.87 5.51 10.79
CA ALA A 113 6.15 4.31 10.38
C ALA A 113 5.46 4.50 9.02
N TYR A 114 5.22 3.38 8.35
CA TYR A 114 4.53 3.28 7.07
C TYR A 114 3.56 2.10 7.10
N PRO A 115 2.46 2.12 6.32
CA PRO A 115 2.09 3.18 5.37
C PRO A 115 1.61 4.48 6.04
N HIS A 116 2.00 5.63 5.50
CA HIS A 116 1.44 6.96 5.77
C HIS A 116 0.32 7.34 4.76
N PRO A 117 -0.49 8.40 4.98
CA PRO A 117 -1.65 8.73 4.14
C PRO A 117 -1.36 8.91 2.63
N TYR A 118 -0.13 9.30 2.30
CA TYR A 118 0.31 9.49 0.90
C TYR A 118 1.02 8.29 0.27
N SER A 119 1.15 7.16 0.99
CA SER A 119 1.99 6.01 0.60
C SER A 119 1.65 5.47 -0.78
N VAL A 120 0.35 5.24 -1.01
CA VAL A 120 -0.16 4.66 -2.26
C VAL A 120 0.16 5.57 -3.44
N ARG A 121 -0.13 6.87 -3.32
CA ARG A 121 0.11 7.82 -4.39
C ARG A 121 1.61 8.00 -4.65
N ALA A 122 2.39 8.16 -3.58
CA ALA A 122 3.84 8.33 -3.69
C ALA A 122 4.50 7.12 -4.36
N TRP A 123 4.09 5.90 -3.98
CA TRP A 123 4.58 4.68 -4.64
C TRP A 123 4.15 4.61 -6.09
N PHE A 124 2.86 4.86 -6.38
CA PHE A 124 2.35 4.82 -7.75
C PHE A 124 3.13 5.78 -8.66
N ASP A 125 3.32 7.02 -8.22
CA ASP A 125 4.08 8.02 -8.97
C ASP A 125 5.58 7.65 -9.09
N ALA A 126 6.14 6.93 -8.12
CA ALA A 126 7.55 6.49 -8.13
C ALA A 126 7.83 5.30 -9.07
N VAL A 127 6.82 4.46 -9.32
CA VAL A 127 6.95 3.30 -10.23
C VAL A 127 6.34 3.57 -11.62
N ASP A 128 5.72 4.73 -11.82
CA ASP A 128 5.13 5.12 -13.09
C ASP A 128 6.22 5.50 -14.11
N PRO A 129 6.37 4.76 -15.23
CA PRO A 129 7.30 5.14 -16.29
C PRO A 129 6.79 6.32 -17.15
N GLY A 130 5.61 6.87 -16.84
CA GLY A 130 4.99 8.04 -17.48
C GLY A 130 3.58 7.77 -18.01
N ASP A 131 3.20 6.51 -18.19
CA ASP A 131 1.92 6.07 -18.77
C ASP A 131 1.20 4.96 -17.97
N LEU A 132 1.67 4.63 -16.76
CA LEU A 132 1.16 3.52 -15.95
C LEU A 132 -0.34 3.65 -15.71
N ARG A 133 -0.82 4.86 -15.44
CA ARG A 133 -2.25 5.11 -15.21
C ARG A 133 -3.11 4.71 -16.40
N GLN A 134 -2.67 5.05 -17.61
CA GLN A 134 -3.40 4.73 -18.84
C GLN A 134 -3.35 3.23 -19.12
N ARG A 135 -2.17 2.62 -18.99
CA ARG A 135 -1.98 1.18 -19.18
C ARG A 135 -2.78 0.36 -18.16
N LEU A 136 -2.83 0.80 -16.90
CA LEU A 136 -3.58 0.13 -15.85
C LEU A 136 -5.09 0.21 -16.11
N ALA A 137 -5.60 1.38 -16.49
CA ALA A 137 -7.00 1.54 -16.88
C ALA A 137 -7.37 0.62 -18.07
N ALA A 138 -6.52 0.58 -19.09
CA ALA A 138 -6.72 -0.29 -20.25
C ALA A 138 -6.69 -1.78 -19.90
N ALA A 139 -5.74 -2.21 -19.06
CA ALA A 139 -5.56 -3.61 -18.69
C ALA A 139 -6.63 -4.14 -17.73
N THR A 140 -7.22 -3.28 -16.90
CA THR A 140 -8.16 -3.68 -15.84
C THR A 140 -9.61 -3.33 -16.15
N GLY A 141 -9.85 -2.56 -17.22
CA GLY A 141 -11.18 -2.03 -17.55
C GLY A 141 -11.71 -0.98 -16.58
N VAL A 142 -10.91 -0.58 -15.58
CA VAL A 142 -11.29 0.46 -14.62
C VAL A 142 -11.24 1.82 -15.32
N ALA A 143 -12.34 2.56 -15.23
CA ALA A 143 -12.42 3.91 -15.77
C ALA A 143 -11.29 4.80 -15.18
N PRO A 144 -10.55 5.57 -16.01
CA PRO A 144 -9.47 6.44 -15.54
C PRO A 144 -9.87 7.38 -14.41
N GLN A 145 -11.11 7.89 -14.43
CA GLN A 145 -11.65 8.77 -13.40
C GLN A 145 -11.74 8.06 -12.03
N ASN A 146 -12.13 6.79 -12.01
CA ASN A 146 -12.20 5.99 -10.78
C ASN A 146 -10.80 5.72 -10.23
N LEU A 147 -9.84 5.43 -11.10
CA LEU A 147 -8.45 5.25 -10.70
C LEU A 147 -7.88 6.56 -10.13
N SER A 148 -8.12 7.70 -10.78
CA SER A 148 -7.74 9.02 -10.27
C SER A 148 -8.37 9.32 -8.91
N ALA A 149 -9.65 9.02 -8.72
CA ALA A 149 -10.34 9.22 -7.45
C ALA A 149 -9.74 8.36 -6.33
N GLN A 150 -9.42 7.09 -6.61
CA GLN A 150 -8.74 6.21 -5.66
C GLN A 150 -7.37 6.76 -5.25
N LEU A 151 -6.53 7.12 -6.21
CA LEU A 151 -5.19 7.68 -5.95
C LEU A 151 -5.25 9.01 -5.18
N GLN A 152 -6.22 9.87 -5.50
CA GLN A 152 -6.46 11.11 -4.74
C GLN A 152 -6.90 10.83 -3.31
N ALA A 153 -7.66 9.77 -3.07
CA ALA A 153 -8.06 9.33 -1.74
C ALA A 153 -6.96 8.56 -0.98
N GLY A 154 -5.76 8.42 -1.56
CA GLY A 154 -4.65 7.67 -0.96
C GLY A 154 -4.93 6.16 -0.87
N ARG A 155 -5.77 5.64 -1.76
CA ARG A 155 -6.20 4.23 -1.76
C ARG A 155 -5.95 3.62 -3.12
N LEU A 156 -5.69 2.31 -3.12
CA LEU A 156 -5.69 1.48 -4.32
C LEU A 156 -6.13 0.11 -3.88
N SER A 157 -7.07 -0.50 -4.59
CA SER A 157 -7.44 -1.88 -4.27
C SER A 157 -6.24 -2.83 -4.47
N PRO A 158 -6.12 -3.91 -3.68
CA PRO A 158 -4.97 -4.82 -3.76
C PRO A 158 -4.71 -5.40 -5.15
N GLU A 159 -5.77 -5.78 -5.88
CA GLU A 159 -5.66 -6.28 -7.25
C GLU A 159 -5.08 -5.22 -8.22
N LEU A 160 -5.57 -3.97 -8.16
CA LEU A 160 -4.99 -2.88 -8.95
C LEU A 160 -3.54 -2.58 -8.55
N ALA A 161 -3.17 -2.75 -7.29
CA ALA A 161 -1.80 -2.56 -6.83
C ALA A 161 -0.86 -3.63 -7.40
N VAL A 162 -1.28 -4.90 -7.42
CA VAL A 162 -0.53 -6.00 -8.07
C VAL A 162 -0.44 -5.79 -9.58
N ALA A 163 -1.53 -5.38 -10.23
CA ALA A 163 -1.54 -5.08 -11.66
C ALA A 163 -0.63 -3.90 -12.02
N ALA A 164 -0.61 -2.85 -11.18
CA ALA A 164 0.31 -1.73 -11.32
C ALA A 164 1.77 -2.20 -11.22
N GLY A 165 2.10 -3.01 -10.22
CA GLY A 165 3.43 -3.60 -10.06
C GLY A 165 3.86 -4.40 -11.30
N ARG A 166 2.94 -5.22 -11.84
CA ARG A 166 3.18 -6.01 -13.05
C ARG A 166 3.47 -5.14 -14.27
N LEU A 167 2.69 -4.08 -14.49
CA LEU A 167 2.85 -3.18 -15.63
C LEU A 167 4.10 -2.30 -15.53
N ALA A 168 4.47 -1.91 -14.30
CA ALA A 168 5.69 -1.15 -14.00
C ALA A 168 6.96 -2.02 -13.99
N GLY A 169 6.82 -3.35 -13.96
CA GLY A 169 7.96 -4.28 -13.92
C GLY A 169 8.65 -4.35 -12.55
N VAL A 170 7.99 -3.90 -11.49
CA VAL A 170 8.48 -3.97 -10.10
C VAL A 170 7.93 -5.20 -9.37
N SER A 171 8.28 -5.37 -8.10
CA SER A 171 7.75 -6.45 -7.27
C SER A 171 6.22 -6.43 -7.22
N LEU A 172 5.60 -7.59 -7.42
CA LEU A 172 4.14 -7.72 -7.36
C LEU A 172 3.59 -7.50 -5.94
N ALA A 173 4.43 -7.67 -4.92
CA ALA A 173 4.04 -7.50 -3.51
C ALA A 173 4.20 -6.06 -2.99
N SER A 174 5.01 -5.20 -3.62
CA SER A 174 5.24 -3.82 -3.15
C SER A 174 3.95 -3.01 -3.04
N GLY A 175 3.06 -3.14 -4.02
CA GLY A 175 1.74 -2.50 -4.00
C GLY A 175 0.90 -2.92 -2.79
N LEU A 176 1.07 -4.15 -2.31
CA LEU A 176 0.36 -4.69 -1.14
C LEU A 176 0.93 -4.16 0.18
N VAL A 177 2.21 -3.81 0.23
CA VAL A 177 2.83 -3.14 1.38
C VAL A 177 2.28 -1.72 1.53
N VAL A 178 2.28 -0.94 0.45
CA VAL A 178 1.89 0.48 0.50
C VAL A 178 0.39 0.67 0.70
N THR A 179 -0.41 -0.35 0.39
CA THR A 179 -1.85 -0.42 0.72
C THR A 179 -2.13 -1.01 2.11
N GLY A 180 -1.10 -1.46 2.83
CA GLY A 180 -1.19 -1.98 4.19
C GLY A 180 -1.79 -3.39 4.31
N VAL A 181 -1.84 -4.14 3.21
CA VAL A 181 -2.29 -5.54 3.21
C VAL A 181 -1.17 -6.44 3.74
N LEU A 182 0.03 -6.27 3.21
CA LEU A 182 1.23 -7.00 3.63
C LEU A 182 2.12 -6.11 4.48
N THR A 183 2.91 -6.74 5.35
CA THR A 183 4.06 -6.09 5.96
C THR A 183 5.22 -6.02 4.94
N PRO A 184 6.22 -5.16 5.17
CA PRO A 184 7.38 -5.07 4.29
C PRO A 184 8.17 -6.38 4.24
N ASP A 185 8.34 -7.00 5.41
CA ASP A 185 9.04 -8.28 5.57
C ASP A 185 8.35 -9.40 4.76
N GLU A 186 7.02 -9.51 4.88
CA GLU A 186 6.21 -10.47 4.10
C GLU A 186 6.35 -10.26 2.58
N ALA A 187 6.65 -9.04 2.14
CA ALA A 187 6.83 -8.68 0.73
C ALA A 187 8.28 -8.76 0.25
N GLY A 188 9.21 -9.23 1.11
CA GLY A 188 10.64 -9.33 0.79
C GLY A 188 11.36 -7.98 0.73
N TRP A 189 10.84 -6.94 1.39
CA TRP A 189 11.55 -5.68 1.51
C TRP A 189 12.71 -5.81 2.50
N PRO A 190 13.90 -5.27 2.19
CA PRO A 190 15.03 -5.38 3.09
C PRO A 190 14.79 -4.59 4.38
N LEU A 191 15.24 -5.18 5.51
CA LEU A 191 15.31 -4.48 6.78
C LEU A 191 16.18 -3.21 6.61
N GLN A 192 15.70 -2.08 7.12
CA GLN A 192 16.34 -0.77 6.94
C GLN A 192 16.50 -0.32 5.47
N GLY A 193 15.71 -0.88 4.54
CA GLY A 193 15.80 -0.55 3.12
C GLY A 193 15.62 0.93 2.83
N ARG A 194 14.69 1.59 3.52
CA ARG A 194 14.41 3.03 3.34
C ARG A 194 15.60 3.89 3.77
N GLU A 195 16.19 3.55 4.90
CA GLU A 195 17.37 4.20 5.45
C GLU A 195 18.56 4.06 4.49
N GLN A 196 18.81 2.85 3.98
CA GLN A 196 19.87 2.60 3.02
C GLN A 196 19.66 3.33 1.70
N ALA A 197 18.43 3.36 1.18
CA ALA A 197 18.09 4.07 -0.05
C ALA A 197 18.28 5.60 0.11
N LEU A 198 17.85 6.17 1.24
CA LEU A 198 18.14 7.58 1.56
C LEU A 198 19.64 7.82 1.71
N PHE A 199 20.37 6.88 2.32
CA PHE A 199 21.80 7.00 2.53
C PHE A 199 22.56 7.14 1.20
N ARG A 200 22.12 6.42 0.16
CA ARG A 200 22.70 6.47 -1.19
C ARG A 200 22.48 7.79 -1.94
N LEU A 201 21.50 8.60 -1.54
CA LEU A 201 21.26 9.89 -2.18
C LEU A 201 22.40 10.86 -1.85
N SER A 202 22.88 11.55 -2.88
CA SER A 202 23.74 12.74 -2.73
C SER A 202 23.00 13.87 -2.00
N ALA A 203 23.76 14.85 -1.52
CA ALA A 203 23.18 16.03 -0.87
C ALA A 203 22.22 16.79 -1.80
N SER A 204 22.57 16.94 -3.09
CA SER A 204 21.72 17.60 -4.08
C SER A 204 20.43 16.83 -4.34
N GLU A 205 20.49 15.50 -4.48
CA GLU A 205 19.30 14.66 -4.64
C GLU A 205 18.39 14.72 -3.42
N LEU A 206 18.95 14.74 -2.22
CA LEU A 206 18.17 14.86 -0.99
C LEU A 206 17.47 16.23 -0.88
N VAL A 207 18.14 17.31 -1.28
CA VAL A 207 17.53 18.66 -1.37
C VAL A 207 16.39 18.68 -2.38
N LEU A 208 16.59 18.10 -3.56
CA LEU A 208 15.55 18.03 -4.59
C LEU A 208 14.35 17.20 -4.11
N LEU A 209 14.60 16.05 -3.48
CA LEU A 209 13.56 15.23 -2.88
C LEU A 209 12.76 16.00 -1.81
N ALA A 210 13.45 16.74 -0.94
CA ALA A 210 12.80 17.57 0.08
C ALA A 210 11.92 18.65 -0.55
N ARG A 211 12.44 19.37 -1.56
CA ARG A 211 11.69 20.38 -2.32
C ARG A 211 10.42 19.78 -2.94
N ASP A 212 10.55 18.67 -3.65
CA ASP A 212 9.44 18.06 -4.37
C ASP A 212 8.34 17.58 -3.40
N ARG A 213 8.73 17.01 -2.24
CA ARG A 213 7.77 16.60 -1.19
C ARG A 213 7.07 17.79 -0.55
N LEU A 214 7.78 18.88 -0.29
CA LEU A 214 7.21 20.11 0.24
C LEU A 214 6.26 20.78 -0.76
N GLU A 215 6.56 20.72 -2.06
CA GLU A 215 5.66 21.24 -3.09
C GLU A 215 4.33 20.49 -3.13
N VAL A 216 4.39 19.15 -3.04
CA VAL A 216 3.19 18.30 -2.95
C VAL A 216 2.38 18.62 -1.69
N LEU A 217 3.04 18.77 -0.54
CA LEU A 217 2.40 19.16 0.71
C LEU A 217 1.72 20.53 0.59
N GLY A 218 2.42 21.53 0.03
CA GLY A 218 1.87 22.87 -0.16
C GLY A 218 0.67 22.92 -1.11
N LYS A 219 0.61 22.03 -2.11
CA LYS A 219 -0.59 21.86 -2.96
C LYS A 219 -1.75 21.22 -2.17
N ALA A 220 -1.47 20.24 -1.32
CA ALA A 220 -2.48 19.59 -0.50
C ALA A 220 -3.09 20.54 0.55
N LEU A 221 -2.26 21.32 1.25
CA LEU A 221 -2.70 22.28 2.26
C LEU A 221 -3.62 23.36 1.66
N ARG A 222 -3.22 23.98 0.54
CA ARG A 222 -4.04 24.96 -0.17
C ARG A 222 -5.41 24.41 -0.58
N LYS A 223 -5.48 23.13 -0.97
CA LYS A 223 -6.75 22.48 -1.29
C LYS A 223 -7.62 22.32 -0.04
N MET A 224 -7.03 21.90 1.08
CA MET A 224 -7.76 21.76 2.34
C MET A 224 -8.32 23.10 2.82
N GLU A 225 -7.53 24.17 2.79
CA GLU A 225 -7.97 25.53 3.12
C GLU A 225 -9.13 25.98 2.24
N HIS A 226 -9.07 25.72 0.93
CA HIS A 226 -10.15 26.07 0.01
C HIS A 226 -11.44 25.27 0.28
N ASP A 227 -11.32 23.97 0.57
CA ASP A 227 -12.44 23.10 0.90
C ASP A 227 -13.09 23.50 2.24
N GLU A 228 -12.30 23.94 3.23
CA GLU A 228 -12.79 24.47 4.51
C GLU A 228 -13.53 25.80 4.32
N ASN A 229 -12.95 26.76 3.60
CA ASN A 229 -13.60 28.03 3.29
C ASN A 229 -14.94 27.81 2.58
N ARG A 230 -14.99 26.90 1.60
CA ARG A 230 -16.23 26.58 0.87
C ARG A 230 -17.31 25.97 1.78
N LYS A 231 -16.92 25.09 2.71
CA LYS A 231 -17.85 24.52 3.70
C LYS A 231 -18.40 25.60 4.62
N GLN A 232 -17.54 26.51 5.07
CA GLN A 232 -17.94 27.62 5.93
C GLN A 232 -18.96 28.53 5.21
N THR A 233 -18.68 28.94 3.97
CA THR A 233 -19.62 29.74 3.17
C THR A 233 -20.95 29.02 2.93
N LEU A 234 -20.95 27.70 2.73
CA LEU A 234 -22.19 26.94 2.58
C LEU A 234 -23.00 26.89 3.89
N LEU A 235 -22.35 26.77 5.04
CA LEU A 235 -23.00 26.80 6.35
C LEU A 235 -23.58 28.18 6.65
N GLU A 236 -22.85 29.25 6.32
CA GLU A 236 -23.31 30.64 6.47
C GLU A 236 -24.52 30.97 5.59
N ASN A 237 -24.66 30.32 4.42
CA ASN A 237 -25.80 30.49 3.51
C ASN A 237 -27.01 29.59 3.84
N LEU A 238 -26.90 28.69 4.81
CA LEU A 238 -27.98 27.79 5.26
C LEU A 238 -28.61 28.23 6.59
N GLY A 239 -28.08 29.29 7.23
CA GLY A 239 -28.66 29.97 8.40
C GLY A 239 -29.27 31.31 8.03
#